data_AF-A0AAE0I7D2-F1
#
_entry.id   AF-A0AAE0I7D2-F1
#
_cell.length_a   1.000
_cell.length_b   1.000
_cell.length_c   1.000
_cell.angle_alpha   90.00
_cell.angle_beta   90.00
_cell.angle_gamma   90.00
#
_symmetry.space_group_name_H-M   'P 1'
#
loop_
_entity.id
_entity.type
_entity.pdbx_description
1 polymer ?
#
loop_
_entity_poly.entity_id
_entity_poly.type
_entity_poly.pdbx_seq_one_letter_code
_entity_poly.pdbx_strand_id
1 'polypeptide(L)'
;MADPNDWRSSLAASQRYDNVLKLSKVAAAAGLSQSGFALETEAYKTSNTREEYDSACNLAAETSASVVSVSTTEPTPWTDPTDVSDSDDAHEPGIRIGPYHDCHYVASGVTAEVYRSKHRALKVIVETRNIEPHSPAREAKILKTLSRPCIPLLETFRDHEQRLVLVFPHMPFSLASLLEQGSLTDAQICLVFNDLFKALQHIHSQGIIHRDIKPSALLMGSPTGPVYLSDFGASWHPTFSATTEPADNKVLDIGTGPYRAPEVLFGNKSYGSPVDMWGAGAMLAECCRRSPKPLFESRPVHEDGNQLGLILSIFKTIGSPTSESWPEAASFRTPPFDIYRSFDHRPWDVVLPDVAPEWRDLVAQLVRYDSGRATAEEVSSYAILTTERQAGC
;
A
#
# COMPACT_ATOMS: atom_id res chain seq x y z
N MET A 1 4.34 19.84 -10.46
CA MET A 1 5.70 19.48 -10.89
C MET A 1 6.39 18.83 -9.71
N ALA A 2 6.67 17.53 -9.74
CA ALA A 2 7.52 16.90 -8.72
C ALA A 2 8.98 17.14 -9.09
N ASP A 3 9.73 17.71 -8.15
CA ASP A 3 11.11 18.16 -8.30
C ASP A 3 12.05 16.95 -8.48
N PRO A 4 12.86 16.89 -9.56
CA PRO A 4 13.91 15.87 -9.71
C PRO A 4 14.96 15.87 -8.58
N ASN A 5 14.96 16.89 -7.72
CA ASN A 5 15.77 16.94 -6.49
C ASN A 5 15.06 16.41 -5.23
N ASP A 6 13.87 15.81 -5.33
CA ASP A 6 13.21 15.23 -4.15
C ASP A 6 13.91 13.94 -3.69
N TRP A 7 15.04 14.12 -3.01
CA TRP A 7 15.89 13.08 -2.45
C TRP A 7 15.14 12.13 -1.51
N ARG A 8 13.98 12.55 -0.99
CA ARG A 8 13.12 11.76 -0.11
C ARG A 8 12.56 10.51 -0.81
N SER A 9 12.27 10.61 -2.10
CA SER A 9 11.81 9.47 -2.92
C SER A 9 12.84 8.35 -3.06
N SER A 10 14.13 8.68 -2.89
CA SER A 10 15.24 7.72 -2.98
C SER A 10 15.64 7.09 -1.64
N LEU A 11 15.09 7.61 -0.53
CA LEU A 11 15.46 7.21 0.83
C LEU A 11 14.62 6.03 1.31
N ALA A 12 15.24 4.86 1.42
CA ALA A 12 14.56 3.66 1.91
C ALA A 12 14.30 3.72 3.42
N ALA A 13 13.19 3.15 3.89
CA ALA A 13 12.89 3.01 5.32
C ALA A 13 14.03 2.37 6.12
N SER A 14 14.74 1.38 5.57
CA SER A 14 15.90 0.78 6.23
C SER A 14 17.02 1.79 6.49
N GLN A 15 17.27 2.72 5.56
CA GLN A 15 18.29 3.77 5.72
C GLN A 15 17.87 4.80 6.76
N ARG A 16 16.58 5.17 6.76
CA ARG A 16 16.01 6.02 7.82
C ARG A 16 16.12 5.34 9.16
N TYR A 17 15.81 4.05 9.19
CA TYR A 17 15.86 3.24 10.38
C TYR A 17 17.30 3.06 10.91
N ASP A 18 18.30 2.89 10.04
CA ASP A 18 19.73 2.94 10.40
C ASP A 18 20.07 4.27 11.09
N ASN A 19 19.58 5.37 10.54
CA ASN A 19 19.79 6.70 11.13
C ASN A 19 19.08 6.85 12.47
N VAL A 20 17.85 6.32 12.63
CA VAL A 20 17.16 6.25 13.93
C VAL A 20 17.97 5.46 14.95
N LEU A 21 18.56 4.32 14.58
CA LEU A 21 19.38 3.50 15.49
C LEU A 21 20.66 4.26 15.91
N LYS A 22 21.33 4.92 14.97
CA LYS A 22 22.49 5.79 15.27
C LYS A 22 22.10 6.93 16.20
N LEU A 23 21.02 7.65 15.88
CA LEU A 23 20.54 8.77 16.67
C LEU A 23 20.02 8.35 18.05
N SER A 24 19.46 7.15 18.18
CA SER A 24 19.03 6.60 19.48
C SER A 24 20.22 6.30 20.39
N LYS A 25 21.32 5.75 19.84
CA LYS A 25 22.59 5.54 20.57
C LYS A 25 23.14 6.86 21.08
N VAL A 26 23.14 7.88 20.22
CA VAL A 26 23.60 9.24 20.53
C VAL A 26 22.72 9.90 21.59
N ALA A 27 21.39 9.86 21.43
CA ALA A 27 20.45 10.44 22.39
C ALA A 27 20.58 9.82 23.78
N ALA A 28 20.76 8.50 23.86
CA ALA A 28 21.02 7.79 25.10
C ALA A 28 22.36 8.20 25.73
N ALA A 29 23.43 8.31 24.93
CA ALA A 29 24.75 8.75 25.41
C ALA A 29 24.75 10.22 25.87
N ALA A 30 23.95 11.08 25.24
CA ALA A 30 23.83 12.50 25.53
C ALA A 30 22.75 12.84 26.58
N GLY A 31 21.99 11.84 27.08
CA GLY A 31 20.91 12.06 28.05
C GLY A 31 19.74 12.90 27.51
N LEU A 32 19.53 12.91 26.20
CA LEU A 32 18.44 13.65 25.56
C LEU A 32 17.08 12.98 25.86
N SER A 33 16.05 13.79 26.10
CA SER A 33 14.67 13.29 26.28
C SER A 33 13.99 12.88 24.96
N GLN A 34 14.51 13.35 23.83
CA GLN A 34 14.02 13.01 22.51
C GLN A 34 14.50 11.62 22.09
N SER A 35 13.58 10.77 21.65
CA SER A 35 13.93 9.48 21.04
C SER A 35 14.67 9.68 19.72
N GLY A 36 15.54 8.73 19.32
CA GLY A 36 16.20 8.79 18.01
C GLY A 36 15.23 8.84 16.82
N PHE A 37 13.99 8.38 17.01
CA PHE A 37 12.89 8.55 16.05
C PHE A 37 12.50 10.01 15.86
N ALA A 38 12.43 10.80 16.94
CA ALA A 38 12.09 12.21 16.87
C ALA A 38 13.21 13.00 16.18
N LEU A 39 14.46 12.69 16.53
CA LEU A 39 15.65 13.31 15.93
C LEU A 39 15.76 13.01 14.43
N GLU A 40 15.53 11.76 14.00
CA GLU A 40 15.58 11.41 12.58
C GLU A 40 14.45 12.07 11.81
N THR A 41 13.25 12.13 12.40
CA THR A 41 12.11 12.79 11.78
C THR A 41 12.41 14.27 11.58
N GLU A 42 12.93 14.95 12.60
CA GLU A 42 13.32 16.37 12.53
C GLU A 42 14.38 16.62 11.46
N ALA A 43 15.44 15.80 11.41
CA ALA A 43 16.46 15.86 10.35
C ALA A 43 15.85 15.67 8.95
N TYR A 44 14.91 14.73 8.80
CA TYR A 44 14.23 14.50 7.53
C TYR A 44 13.33 15.67 7.12
N LYS A 45 12.62 16.32 8.05
CA LYS A 45 11.75 17.47 7.75
C LYS A 45 12.56 18.70 7.33
N THR A 46 13.65 18.95 8.05
CA THR A 46 14.39 20.21 7.97
C THR A 46 15.42 20.25 6.84
N SER A 47 15.82 19.08 6.32
CA SER A 47 16.82 18.99 5.26
C SER A 47 16.22 19.21 3.88
N ASN A 48 16.86 20.04 3.06
CA ASN A 48 16.46 20.32 1.69
C ASN A 48 17.18 19.40 0.69
N THR A 49 18.35 18.86 1.05
CA THR A 49 19.13 17.92 0.23
C THR A 49 19.45 16.61 0.96
N ARG A 50 19.90 15.60 0.21
CA ARG A 50 20.33 14.31 0.77
C ARG A 50 21.53 14.48 1.69
N GLU A 51 22.48 15.30 1.27
CA GLU A 51 23.72 15.56 1.98
C GLU A 51 23.45 16.29 3.31
N GLU A 52 22.50 17.22 3.33
CA GLU A 52 22.05 17.89 4.56
C GLU A 52 21.43 16.88 5.54
N TYR A 53 20.59 15.97 5.05
CA TYR A 53 19.97 14.93 5.88
C TYR A 53 20.99 13.94 6.45
N ASP A 54 21.88 13.43 5.61
CA ASP A 54 22.93 12.51 6.06
C ASP A 54 23.89 13.21 7.03
N SER A 55 24.19 14.50 6.80
CA SER A 55 24.96 15.34 7.73
C SER A 55 24.23 15.52 9.05
N ALA A 56 22.94 15.88 9.06
CA ALA A 56 22.15 16.05 10.30
C ALA A 56 22.07 14.75 11.13
N CYS A 57 21.93 13.61 10.46
CA CYS A 57 21.95 12.30 11.11
C CYS A 57 23.34 11.91 11.68
N ASN A 58 24.42 12.47 11.12
CA ASN A 58 25.80 12.25 11.58
C ASN A 58 26.27 13.29 12.61
N LEU A 59 25.90 14.57 12.47
CA LEU A 59 26.35 15.69 13.33
C LEU A 59 25.81 15.59 14.76
N ALA A 60 24.62 15.00 14.92
CA ALA A 60 24.09 14.67 16.24
C ALA A 60 25.06 13.75 17.02
N ALA A 61 25.82 12.89 16.34
CA ALA A 61 26.81 12.01 16.96
C ALA A 61 28.08 12.73 17.45
N GLU A 62 28.36 13.94 16.96
CA GLU A 62 29.58 14.69 17.28
C GLU A 62 29.36 15.88 18.22
N THR A 63 28.11 16.29 18.45
CA THR A 63 27.83 17.53 19.21
C THR A 63 27.67 17.27 20.70
N SER A 64 28.78 16.92 21.36
CA SER A 64 29.03 17.43 22.71
C SER A 64 29.52 18.88 22.57
N ALA A 65 28.83 19.81 23.21
CA ALA A 65 29.11 21.25 23.28
C ALA A 65 28.62 22.11 22.09
N SER A 66 27.43 22.70 22.24
CA SER A 66 27.26 24.15 22.45
C SER A 66 25.79 24.53 22.24
N VAL A 67 25.13 24.93 23.32
CA VAL A 67 23.77 25.47 23.32
C VAL A 67 23.84 26.93 22.87
N VAL A 68 23.09 27.29 21.82
CA VAL A 68 22.72 28.69 21.57
C VAL A 68 21.24 28.77 21.23
N SER A 69 20.52 29.53 22.06
CA SER A 69 19.14 29.96 21.96
C SER A 69 18.96 31.05 20.91
N VAL A 70 17.90 31.00 20.08
CA VAL A 70 17.32 32.20 19.46
C VAL A 70 15.79 32.12 19.40
N SER A 71 15.23 33.29 19.69
CA SER A 71 13.86 33.77 19.89
C SER A 71 12.79 33.41 18.86
N THR A 72 11.59 33.24 19.42
CA THR A 72 10.24 33.38 18.87
C THR A 72 10.00 34.67 18.07
N THR A 73 9.31 34.54 16.94
CA THR A 73 8.44 35.57 16.36
C THR A 73 7.12 34.95 15.86
N GLU A 74 6.03 35.67 16.09
CA GLU A 74 4.63 35.30 15.90
C GLU A 74 4.18 35.21 14.42
N PRO A 75 3.04 34.54 14.13
CA PRO A 75 2.54 34.33 12.77
C PRO A 75 1.62 35.46 12.28
N THR A 76 1.65 35.71 10.97
CA THR A 76 0.67 36.55 10.26
C THR A 76 -0.50 35.73 9.68
N PRO A 77 -1.68 36.31 9.49
CA PRO A 77 -2.95 35.57 9.36
C PRO A 77 -3.19 35.06 7.94
N TRP A 78 -3.78 33.87 7.85
CA TRP A 78 -4.35 33.30 6.64
C TRP A 78 -5.71 33.94 6.32
N THR A 79 -5.90 34.34 5.07
CA THR A 79 -7.20 34.70 4.50
C THR A 79 -7.87 33.48 3.88
N ASP A 80 -9.09 33.25 4.32
CA ASP A 80 -10.05 32.22 3.92
C ASP A 80 -10.59 32.46 2.50
N PRO A 81 -10.76 31.42 1.67
CA PRO A 81 -11.79 31.41 0.63
C PRO A 81 -12.92 30.47 1.06
N THR A 82 -13.96 31.10 1.57
CA THR A 82 -15.30 30.56 1.80
C THR A 82 -15.91 29.94 0.55
N ASP A 83 -16.55 28.80 0.77
CA ASP A 83 -17.94 28.50 0.39
C ASP A 83 -18.30 28.67 -1.09
N VAL A 84 -18.29 27.54 -1.82
CA VAL A 84 -19.03 27.42 -3.08
C VAL A 84 -20.23 26.53 -2.79
N SER A 85 -21.38 27.18 -2.63
CA SER A 85 -22.68 26.57 -2.49
C SER A 85 -23.09 25.79 -3.74
N ASP A 86 -23.90 24.76 -3.50
CA ASP A 86 -24.64 23.97 -4.48
C ASP A 86 -25.10 24.79 -5.70
N SER A 87 -24.72 24.31 -6.88
CA SER A 87 -25.34 24.69 -8.14
C SER A 87 -25.67 23.45 -8.96
N ASP A 88 -26.93 23.41 -9.38
CA ASP A 88 -27.63 22.42 -10.19
C ASP A 88 -26.79 21.63 -11.21
N ASP A 89 -27.05 20.31 -11.25
CA ASP A 89 -26.60 19.34 -12.25
C ASP A 89 -26.87 19.80 -13.70
N ALA A 90 -25.92 20.56 -14.27
CA ALA A 90 -25.72 20.65 -15.70
C ALA A 90 -24.66 19.61 -16.08
N HIS A 91 -25.07 18.46 -16.60
CA HIS A 91 -24.13 17.45 -17.10
C HIS A 91 -23.16 18.09 -18.10
N GLU A 92 -21.89 18.23 -17.72
CA GLU A 92 -20.83 18.63 -18.65
C GLU A 92 -20.82 17.66 -19.84
N PRO A 93 -20.73 18.16 -21.08
CA PRO A 93 -20.72 17.31 -22.25
C PRO A 93 -19.49 16.39 -22.21
N GLY A 94 -19.72 15.07 -22.21
CA GLY A 94 -18.64 14.09 -22.15
C GLY A 94 -17.68 14.19 -23.35
N ILE A 95 -16.40 13.90 -23.11
CA ILE A 95 -15.35 14.03 -24.12
C ILE A 95 -15.30 12.80 -25.06
N ARG A 96 -14.57 12.92 -26.17
CA ARG A 96 -14.31 11.80 -27.09
C ARG A 96 -12.90 11.25 -26.86
N ILE A 97 -12.77 9.93 -26.68
CA ILE A 97 -11.49 9.24 -26.50
C ILE A 97 -11.42 8.08 -27.49
N GLY A 98 -10.68 8.27 -28.59
CA GLY A 98 -10.61 7.30 -29.69
C GLY A 98 -12.00 6.98 -30.27
N PRO A 99 -12.44 5.71 -30.29
CA PRO A 99 -13.76 5.33 -30.77
C PRO A 99 -14.88 5.58 -29.74
N TYR A 100 -14.57 5.96 -28.51
CA TYR A 100 -15.55 6.18 -27.46
C TYR A 100 -16.02 7.63 -27.42
N HIS A 101 -17.33 7.78 -27.23
CA HIS A 101 -18.03 9.06 -27.11
C HIS A 101 -18.62 9.19 -25.70
N ASP A 102 -18.93 10.42 -25.29
CA ASP A 102 -19.58 10.70 -24.01
C ASP A 102 -18.79 10.09 -22.83
N CYS A 103 -17.47 10.37 -22.82
CA CYS A 103 -16.57 9.92 -21.78
C CYS A 103 -16.58 10.93 -20.63
N HIS A 104 -16.98 10.47 -19.45
CA HIS A 104 -17.06 11.26 -18.22
C HIS A 104 -15.89 10.93 -17.31
N TYR A 105 -15.22 11.94 -16.76
CA TYR A 105 -14.13 11.73 -15.82
C TYR A 105 -14.63 11.01 -14.56
N VAL A 106 -13.84 10.06 -14.05
CA VAL A 106 -14.16 9.28 -12.85
C VAL A 106 -13.14 9.54 -11.76
N ALA A 107 -11.85 9.37 -12.08
CA ALA A 107 -10.78 9.46 -11.10
C ALA A 107 -9.44 9.73 -11.79
N SER A 108 -8.48 10.24 -11.02
CA SER A 108 -7.08 10.37 -11.41
C SER A 108 -6.22 9.50 -10.49
N GLY A 109 -5.22 8.87 -11.07
CA GLY A 109 -4.19 8.09 -10.40
C GLY A 109 -2.80 8.56 -10.80
N VAL A 110 -1.77 7.90 -10.25
CA VAL A 110 -0.36 8.30 -10.40
C VAL A 110 0.07 8.45 -11.85
N THR A 111 -0.34 7.51 -12.72
CA THR A 111 0.09 7.49 -14.14
C THR A 111 -1.06 7.69 -15.13
N ALA A 112 -2.30 7.74 -14.67
CA ALA A 112 -3.46 7.60 -15.55
C ALA A 112 -4.70 8.30 -15.00
N GLU A 113 -5.55 8.75 -15.92
CA GLU A 113 -6.90 9.22 -15.65
C GLU A 113 -7.90 8.16 -16.11
N VAL A 114 -8.98 8.00 -15.36
CA VAL A 114 -10.03 7.02 -15.64
C VAL A 114 -11.30 7.75 -16.06
N TYR A 115 -11.84 7.35 -17.21
CA TYR A 115 -13.09 7.86 -17.76
C TYR A 115 -14.11 6.74 -17.88
N ARG A 116 -15.39 7.06 -17.74
CA ARG A 116 -16.51 6.17 -17.99
C ARG A 116 -17.19 6.54 -19.30
N SER A 117 -17.42 5.55 -20.16
CA SER A 117 -18.28 5.66 -21.34
C SER A 117 -19.24 4.48 -21.36
N LYS A 118 -20.52 4.72 -21.12
CA LYS A 118 -21.56 3.67 -20.98
C LYS A 118 -21.16 2.58 -19.98
N HIS A 119 -20.87 1.37 -20.47
CA HIS A 119 -20.47 0.19 -19.69
C HIS A 119 -18.96 -0.10 -19.77
N ARG A 120 -18.15 0.93 -20.06
CA ARG A 120 -16.69 0.85 -20.21
C ARG A 120 -16.01 1.85 -19.31
N ALA A 121 -14.88 1.43 -18.76
CA ALA A 121 -13.92 2.29 -18.10
C ALA A 121 -12.66 2.38 -18.98
N LEU A 122 -12.20 3.59 -19.24
CA LEU A 122 -11.04 3.90 -20.06
C LEU A 122 -9.95 4.45 -19.14
N LYS A 123 -8.88 3.69 -18.94
CA LYS A 123 -7.66 4.15 -18.25
C LYS A 123 -6.75 4.79 -19.29
N VAL A 124 -6.74 6.12 -19.34
CA VAL A 124 -5.93 6.94 -20.24
C VAL A 124 -4.61 7.25 -19.55
N ILE A 125 -3.50 6.83 -20.15
CA ILE A 125 -2.17 7.08 -19.61
C ILE A 125 -1.77 8.52 -19.92
N VAL A 126 -1.65 9.34 -18.87
CA VAL A 126 -1.34 10.79 -18.98
C VAL A 126 0.09 11.12 -18.59
N GLU A 127 0.72 10.32 -17.72
CA GLU A 127 2.13 10.47 -17.37
C GLU A 127 3.00 9.64 -18.31
N THR A 128 3.96 10.30 -18.94
CA THR A 128 4.84 9.69 -19.94
C THR A 128 6.21 9.32 -19.37
N ARG A 129 6.53 9.82 -18.18
CA ARG A 129 7.76 9.46 -17.47
C ARG A 129 7.64 8.05 -16.90
N ASN A 130 8.77 7.35 -16.84
CA ASN A 130 8.85 6.07 -16.17
C ASN A 130 8.80 6.31 -14.66
N ILE A 131 7.66 5.99 -14.04
CA ILE A 131 7.49 6.01 -12.58
C ILE A 131 7.56 4.57 -12.13
N GLU A 132 8.73 4.09 -11.71
CA GLU A 132 8.83 2.76 -11.13
C GLU A 132 7.97 2.68 -9.85
N PRO A 133 7.27 1.57 -9.58
CA PRO A 133 7.17 0.33 -10.37
C PRO A 133 6.05 0.36 -11.44
N HIS A 134 5.39 1.50 -11.68
CA HIS A 134 4.27 1.60 -12.60
C HIS A 134 4.72 1.57 -14.07
N SER A 135 4.23 0.57 -14.82
CA SER A 135 4.49 0.47 -16.26
C SER A 135 3.22 0.08 -17.02
N PRO A 136 2.55 1.04 -17.69
CA PRO A 136 1.31 0.76 -18.42
C PRO A 136 1.45 -0.29 -19.53
N ALA A 137 2.61 -0.33 -20.19
CA ALA A 137 2.90 -1.34 -21.21
C ALA A 137 3.05 -2.74 -20.60
N ARG A 138 3.66 -2.85 -19.42
CA ARG A 138 3.78 -4.11 -18.67
C ARG A 138 2.42 -4.54 -18.13
N GLU A 139 1.66 -3.61 -17.56
CA GLU A 139 0.28 -3.84 -17.09
C GLU A 139 -0.58 -4.45 -18.21
N ALA A 140 -0.57 -3.84 -19.41
CA ALA A 140 -1.30 -4.37 -20.56
C ALA A 140 -0.83 -5.77 -21.00
N LYS A 141 0.47 -6.08 -20.89
CA LYS A 141 1.00 -7.42 -21.20
C LYS A 141 0.58 -8.46 -20.16
N ILE A 142 0.65 -8.11 -18.88
CA ILE A 142 0.21 -8.96 -17.76
C ILE A 142 -1.28 -9.25 -17.89
N LEU A 143 -2.12 -8.22 -18.00
CA LEU A 143 -3.57 -8.39 -18.10
C LEU A 143 -4.02 -9.27 -19.27
N LYS A 144 -3.27 -9.31 -20.37
CA LYS A 144 -3.55 -10.20 -21.52
C LYS A 144 -3.35 -11.69 -21.22
N THR A 145 -2.58 -12.04 -20.18
CA THR A 145 -2.38 -13.44 -19.76
C THR A 145 -3.37 -13.87 -18.69
N LEU A 146 -4.12 -12.93 -18.11
CA LEU A 146 -4.99 -13.18 -16.97
C LEU A 146 -6.42 -13.51 -17.38
N SER A 147 -7.09 -14.24 -16.49
CA SER A 147 -8.50 -14.61 -16.62
C SER A 147 -9.25 -14.31 -15.32
N ARG A 148 -10.56 -14.58 -15.29
CA ARG A 148 -11.36 -14.38 -14.07
C ARG A 148 -10.78 -15.18 -12.90
N PRO A 149 -10.72 -14.62 -11.67
CA PRO A 149 -11.35 -13.38 -11.22
C PRO A 149 -10.44 -12.12 -11.27
N CYS A 150 -9.53 -12.01 -12.24
CA CYS A 150 -8.88 -10.72 -12.55
C CYS A 150 -9.73 -9.90 -13.53
N ILE A 151 -9.67 -8.57 -13.44
CA ILE A 151 -10.40 -7.66 -14.34
C ILE A 151 -9.98 -7.92 -15.80
N PRO A 152 -10.91 -8.16 -16.73
CA PRO A 152 -10.55 -8.43 -18.11
C PRO A 152 -10.18 -7.12 -18.83
N LEU A 153 -9.01 -7.10 -19.47
CA LEU A 153 -8.64 -6.07 -20.41
C LEU A 153 -9.37 -6.34 -21.75
N LEU A 154 -10.30 -5.45 -22.11
CA LEU A 154 -11.13 -5.63 -23.31
C LEU A 154 -10.37 -5.24 -24.57
N GLU A 155 -9.65 -4.12 -24.52
CA GLU A 155 -8.84 -3.65 -25.64
C GLU A 155 -7.79 -2.62 -25.20
N THR A 156 -6.87 -2.35 -26.11
CA THR A 156 -5.85 -1.31 -25.97
C THR A 156 -5.72 -0.54 -27.27
N PHE A 157 -5.67 0.79 -27.23
CA PHE A 157 -5.42 1.63 -28.41
C PHE A 157 -4.62 2.88 -28.03
N ARG A 158 -4.19 3.64 -29.04
CA ARG A 158 -3.65 5.00 -28.84
C ARG A 158 -4.68 6.02 -29.30
N ASP A 159 -4.94 7.02 -28.47
CA ASP A 159 -5.86 8.10 -28.82
C ASP A 159 -5.21 9.09 -29.82
N HIS A 160 -5.93 10.16 -30.14
CA HIS A 160 -5.46 11.19 -31.06
C HIS A 160 -4.19 11.92 -30.58
N GLU A 161 -3.96 11.99 -29.27
CA GLU A 161 -2.76 12.55 -28.63
C GLU A 161 -1.65 11.51 -28.46
N GLN A 162 -1.79 10.32 -29.08
CA GLN A 162 -0.88 9.19 -28.95
C GLN A 162 -0.75 8.62 -27.53
N ARG A 163 -1.69 8.94 -26.63
CA ARG A 163 -1.73 8.36 -25.27
C ARG A 163 -2.21 6.92 -25.34
N LEU A 164 -1.57 6.04 -24.58
CA LEU A 164 -2.04 4.66 -24.46
C LEU A 164 -3.34 4.64 -23.65
N VAL A 165 -4.33 3.90 -24.12
CA VAL A 165 -5.63 3.72 -23.45
C VAL A 165 -5.87 2.24 -23.25
N LEU A 166 -6.18 1.84 -22.01
CA LEU A 166 -6.61 0.50 -21.64
C LEU A 166 -8.11 0.55 -21.36
N VAL A 167 -8.88 -0.36 -21.95
CA VAL A 167 -10.34 -0.39 -21.80
C VAL A 167 -10.77 -1.61 -20.99
N PHE A 168 -11.60 -1.37 -20.00
CA PHE A 168 -12.11 -2.36 -19.06
C PHE A 168 -13.65 -2.32 -19.02
N PRO A 169 -14.31 -3.37 -18.50
CA PRO A 169 -15.69 -3.23 -18.05
C PRO A 169 -15.77 -2.16 -16.97
N HIS A 170 -16.79 -1.31 -17.03
CA HIS A 170 -17.07 -0.39 -15.94
C HIS A 170 -17.64 -1.15 -14.73
N MET A 171 -16.98 -1.03 -13.58
CA MET A 171 -17.44 -1.58 -12.31
C MET A 171 -17.88 -0.42 -11.39
N PRO A 172 -19.17 -0.32 -11.05
CA PRO A 172 -19.69 0.80 -10.25
C PRO A 172 -19.27 0.76 -8.78
N PHE A 173 -18.84 -0.40 -8.27
CA PHE A 173 -18.44 -0.56 -6.86
C PHE A 173 -16.98 -1.00 -6.75
N SER A 174 -16.33 -0.52 -5.70
CA SER A 174 -15.08 -1.08 -5.16
C SER A 174 -15.29 -1.50 -3.71
N LEU A 175 -14.44 -2.37 -3.17
CA LEU A 175 -14.48 -2.68 -1.74
C LEU A 175 -14.30 -1.40 -0.90
N ALA A 176 -13.44 -0.46 -1.34
CA ALA A 176 -13.29 0.84 -0.70
C ALA A 176 -14.63 1.58 -0.57
N SER A 177 -15.38 1.70 -1.67
CA SER A 177 -16.69 2.38 -1.65
C SER A 177 -17.74 1.66 -0.80
N LEU A 178 -17.64 0.33 -0.61
CA LEU A 178 -18.53 -0.40 0.29
C LEU A 178 -18.16 -0.16 1.76
N LEU A 179 -16.87 -0.09 2.10
CA LEU A 179 -16.41 0.21 3.45
C LEU A 179 -16.76 1.65 3.88
N GLU A 180 -16.81 2.59 2.93
CA GLU A 180 -17.31 3.95 3.18
C GLU A 180 -18.80 4.00 3.52
N GLN A 181 -19.58 3.04 3.02
CA GLN A 181 -21.03 2.94 3.29
C GLN A 181 -21.34 2.27 4.64
N GLY A 182 -20.39 1.54 5.23
CA GLY A 182 -20.54 0.90 6.53
C GLY A 182 -19.77 -0.41 6.65
N SER A 183 -20.08 -1.16 7.72
CA SER A 183 -19.53 -2.50 7.91
C SER A 183 -20.12 -3.52 6.95
N LEU A 184 -19.32 -4.53 6.63
CA LEU A 184 -19.71 -5.67 5.83
C LEU A 184 -20.25 -6.78 6.72
N THR A 185 -21.21 -7.54 6.20
CA THR A 185 -21.65 -8.80 6.82
C THR A 185 -20.60 -9.89 6.60
N ASP A 186 -20.57 -10.91 7.48
CA ASP A 186 -19.67 -12.06 7.32
C ASP A 186 -19.81 -12.73 5.94
N ALA A 187 -21.03 -12.79 5.40
CA ALA A 187 -21.30 -13.32 4.07
C ALA A 187 -20.64 -12.49 2.96
N GLN A 188 -20.72 -11.16 3.05
CA GLN A 188 -20.03 -10.28 2.11
C GLN A 188 -18.51 -10.42 2.21
N ILE A 189 -17.97 -10.49 3.43
CA ILE A 189 -16.53 -10.70 3.66
C ILE A 189 -16.10 -12.04 3.05
N CYS A 190 -16.85 -13.11 3.30
CA CYS A 190 -16.60 -14.43 2.73
C CYS A 190 -16.56 -14.39 1.21
N LEU A 191 -17.59 -13.84 0.55
CA LEU A 191 -17.64 -13.74 -0.90
C LEU A 191 -16.46 -12.92 -1.48
N VAL A 192 -16.16 -11.78 -0.88
CA VAL A 192 -15.07 -10.90 -1.32
C VAL A 192 -13.72 -11.59 -1.23
N PHE A 193 -13.42 -12.19 -0.08
CA PHE A 193 -12.13 -12.81 0.16
C PHE A 193 -11.99 -14.15 -0.57
N ASN A 194 -13.07 -14.89 -0.78
CA ASN A 194 -13.04 -16.10 -1.60
C ASN A 194 -12.63 -15.80 -3.05
N ASP A 195 -13.22 -14.77 -3.68
CA ASP A 195 -12.85 -14.35 -5.03
C ASP A 195 -11.45 -13.71 -5.09
N LEU A 196 -11.05 -12.93 -4.07
CA LEU A 196 -9.69 -12.41 -3.96
C LEU A 196 -8.66 -13.52 -3.89
N PHE A 197 -8.83 -14.53 -3.02
CA PHE A 197 -7.85 -15.61 -2.89
C PHE A 197 -7.79 -16.48 -4.15
N LYS A 198 -8.90 -16.67 -4.87
CA LYS A 198 -8.85 -17.27 -6.22
C LYS A 198 -8.04 -16.42 -7.21
N ALA A 199 -8.18 -15.09 -7.17
CA ALA A 199 -7.40 -14.20 -8.02
C ALA A 199 -5.90 -14.31 -7.68
N LEU A 200 -5.56 -14.25 -6.38
CA LEU A 200 -4.19 -14.38 -5.90
C LEU A 200 -3.59 -15.74 -6.26
N GLN A 201 -4.31 -16.83 -6.05
CA GLN A 201 -3.88 -18.17 -6.48
C GLN A 201 -3.60 -18.22 -7.98
N HIS A 202 -4.50 -17.65 -8.80
CA HIS A 202 -4.34 -17.59 -10.25
C HIS A 202 -3.07 -16.84 -10.68
N ILE A 203 -2.81 -15.66 -10.13
CA ILE A 203 -1.64 -14.86 -10.51
C ILE A 203 -0.34 -15.41 -9.91
N HIS A 204 -0.37 -15.91 -8.67
CA HIS A 204 0.79 -16.49 -7.99
C HIS A 204 1.25 -17.79 -8.66
N SER A 205 0.32 -18.60 -9.19
CA SER A 205 0.67 -19.80 -9.98
C SER A 205 1.46 -19.49 -11.26
N GLN A 206 1.38 -18.25 -11.75
CA GLN A 206 2.14 -17.74 -12.90
C GLN A 206 3.41 -16.97 -12.48
N GLY A 207 3.71 -16.92 -11.17
CA GLY A 207 4.82 -16.15 -10.61
C GLY A 207 4.61 -14.64 -10.59
N ILE A 208 3.39 -14.16 -10.87
CA ILE A 208 3.05 -12.74 -10.85
C ILE A 208 2.86 -12.30 -9.40
N ILE A 209 3.40 -11.14 -9.04
CA ILE A 209 3.20 -10.50 -7.73
C ILE A 209 2.38 -9.23 -7.97
N HIS A 210 1.23 -9.09 -7.32
CA HIS A 210 0.34 -7.94 -7.54
C HIS A 210 0.95 -6.64 -7.03
N ARG A 211 1.51 -6.67 -5.81
CA ARG A 211 2.24 -5.59 -5.09
C ARG A 211 1.42 -4.41 -4.61
N ASP A 212 0.13 -4.33 -4.94
CA ASP A 212 -0.74 -3.24 -4.47
C ASP A 212 -2.14 -3.72 -4.08
N ILE A 213 -2.21 -4.73 -3.21
CA ILE A 213 -3.48 -5.22 -2.66
C ILE A 213 -4.04 -4.19 -1.68
N LYS A 214 -5.24 -3.68 -1.99
CA LYS A 214 -5.98 -2.67 -1.22
C LYS A 214 -7.47 -2.66 -1.59
N PRO A 215 -8.35 -2.05 -0.77
CA PRO A 215 -9.79 -2.05 -1.04
C PRO A 215 -10.20 -1.49 -2.41
N SER A 216 -9.52 -0.44 -2.91
CA SER A 216 -9.85 0.14 -4.22
C SER A 216 -9.44 -0.73 -5.41
N ALA A 217 -8.59 -1.75 -5.21
CA ALA A 217 -8.20 -2.69 -6.24
C ALA A 217 -9.24 -3.82 -6.44
N LEU A 218 -10.22 -3.97 -5.54
CA LEU A 218 -11.27 -4.98 -5.63
C LEU A 218 -12.54 -4.36 -6.21
N LEU A 219 -12.83 -4.63 -7.47
CA LEU A 219 -13.94 -4.04 -8.21
C LEU A 219 -15.11 -5.01 -8.36
N MET A 220 -16.33 -4.50 -8.35
CA MET A 220 -17.56 -5.30 -8.43
C MET A 220 -18.63 -4.64 -9.31
N GLY A 221 -19.36 -5.47 -10.04
CA GLY A 221 -20.54 -5.07 -10.80
C GLY A 221 -21.78 -4.79 -9.94
N SER A 222 -21.83 -5.43 -8.77
CA SER A 222 -22.91 -5.39 -7.78
C SER A 222 -22.31 -5.37 -6.38
N PRO A 223 -22.96 -4.79 -5.34
CA PRO A 223 -22.49 -4.86 -3.95
C PRO A 223 -22.30 -6.28 -3.40
N THR A 224 -22.87 -7.28 -4.08
CA THR A 224 -22.78 -8.70 -3.73
C THR A 224 -21.78 -9.49 -4.59
N GLY A 225 -20.99 -8.81 -5.43
CA GLY A 225 -20.01 -9.44 -6.32
C GLY A 225 -20.55 -9.92 -7.68
N PRO A 226 -19.77 -10.73 -8.43
CA PRO A 226 -18.45 -11.25 -8.06
C PRO A 226 -17.37 -10.16 -8.01
N VAL A 227 -16.30 -10.42 -7.27
CA VAL A 227 -15.14 -9.51 -7.15
C VAL A 227 -14.16 -9.75 -8.29
N TYR A 228 -13.59 -8.66 -8.81
CA TYR A 228 -12.50 -8.66 -9.76
C TYR A 228 -11.28 -7.94 -9.18
N LEU A 229 -10.14 -8.63 -9.13
CA LEU A 229 -8.86 -8.00 -8.80
C LEU A 229 -8.40 -7.12 -9.98
N SER A 230 -8.03 -5.87 -9.70
CA SER A 230 -7.64 -4.85 -10.67
C SER A 230 -6.39 -4.11 -10.26
N ASP A 231 -5.94 -3.18 -11.11
CA ASP A 231 -4.74 -2.33 -10.92
C ASP A 231 -3.41 -3.08 -10.89
N PHE A 232 -3.07 -3.70 -12.03
CA PHE A 232 -1.80 -4.39 -12.23
C PHE A 232 -0.65 -3.44 -12.62
N GLY A 233 -0.82 -2.13 -12.39
CA GLY A 233 0.14 -1.11 -12.78
C GLY A 233 1.52 -1.31 -12.16
N ALA A 234 1.55 -1.68 -10.88
CA ALA A 234 2.75 -1.93 -10.08
C ALA A 234 3.22 -3.40 -10.08
N SER A 235 2.49 -4.30 -10.74
CA SER A 235 2.74 -5.74 -10.66
C SER A 235 4.06 -6.14 -11.28
N TRP A 236 4.64 -7.20 -10.73
CA TRP A 236 5.86 -7.81 -11.24
C TRP A 236 5.59 -9.16 -11.86
N HIS A 237 6.25 -9.42 -12.97
CA HIS A 237 6.12 -10.67 -13.72
C HIS A 237 7.52 -11.20 -14.05
N PRO A 238 7.79 -12.51 -13.89
CA PRO A 238 9.13 -13.08 -14.05
C PRO A 238 9.74 -12.82 -15.43
N THR A 239 8.97 -12.89 -16.50
CA THR A 239 9.42 -12.54 -17.86
C THR A 239 9.34 -11.05 -18.19
N PHE A 240 8.19 -10.39 -17.96
CA PHE A 240 8.00 -9.01 -18.42
C PHE A 240 8.73 -7.96 -17.57
N SER A 241 9.14 -8.30 -16.35
CA SER A 241 9.92 -7.42 -15.48
C SER A 241 11.42 -7.71 -15.47
N ALA A 242 11.87 -8.91 -15.84
CA ALA A 242 13.26 -9.36 -15.61
C ALA A 242 14.33 -8.39 -16.13
N THR A 243 14.09 -7.72 -17.26
CA THR A 243 15.08 -6.80 -17.85
C THR A 243 15.21 -5.49 -17.07
N THR A 244 14.12 -4.96 -16.52
CA THR A 244 14.12 -3.68 -15.81
C THR A 244 14.21 -3.86 -14.29
N GLU A 245 13.75 -4.99 -13.79
CA GLU A 245 13.61 -5.29 -12.37
C GLU A 245 13.83 -6.79 -12.10
N PRO A 246 15.11 -7.21 -11.95
CA PRO A 246 15.48 -8.59 -11.66
C PRO A 246 14.84 -9.13 -10.37
N ALA A 247 14.72 -10.45 -10.27
CA ALA A 247 14.02 -11.10 -9.15
C ALA A 247 14.69 -10.88 -7.77
N ASP A 248 15.99 -10.64 -7.73
CA ASP A 248 16.81 -10.41 -6.53
C ASP A 248 17.05 -8.91 -6.26
N ASN A 249 16.55 -8.02 -7.12
CA ASN A 249 16.73 -6.57 -7.01
C ASN A 249 15.43 -5.82 -7.34
N LYS A 250 14.33 -6.20 -6.69
CA LYS A 250 13.02 -5.58 -6.88
C LYS A 250 12.94 -4.18 -6.26
N VAL A 251 12.09 -3.34 -6.83
CA VAL A 251 11.74 -2.00 -6.35
C VAL A 251 11.05 -2.14 -5.00
N LEU A 252 11.45 -1.31 -4.03
CA LEU A 252 10.87 -1.37 -2.68
C LEU A 252 9.64 -0.49 -2.54
N ASP A 253 9.48 0.56 -3.36
CA ASP A 253 8.33 1.48 -3.26
C ASP A 253 7.07 0.91 -3.90
N ILE A 254 6.53 -0.11 -3.23
CA ILE A 254 5.31 -0.82 -3.60
C ILE A 254 4.33 -0.83 -2.42
N GLY A 255 3.06 -1.09 -2.71
CA GLY A 255 2.01 -1.23 -1.71
C GLY A 255 1.53 0.11 -1.14
N THR A 256 0.21 0.23 -1.02
CA THR A 256 -0.42 1.42 -0.44
C THR A 256 -0.41 1.37 1.08
N GLY A 257 0.30 2.32 1.70
CA GLY A 257 0.23 2.65 3.13
C GLY A 257 0.01 1.46 4.07
N PRO A 258 -1.21 1.27 4.63
CA PRO A 258 -1.49 0.29 5.67
C PRO A 258 -1.43 -1.18 5.22
N TYR A 259 -1.36 -1.46 3.91
CA TYR A 259 -1.34 -2.82 3.37
C TYR A 259 0.08 -3.29 2.99
N ARG A 260 1.10 -2.45 3.22
CA ARG A 260 2.48 -2.74 2.83
C ARG A 260 3.16 -3.71 3.79
N ALA A 261 3.78 -4.75 3.23
CA ALA A 261 4.41 -5.83 3.99
C ALA A 261 5.74 -5.40 4.65
N PRO A 262 6.07 -5.93 5.84
CA PRO A 262 7.23 -5.47 6.61
C PRO A 262 8.56 -5.79 5.93
N GLU A 263 8.71 -6.92 5.22
CA GLU A 263 9.95 -7.27 4.50
C GLU A 263 10.34 -6.19 3.49
N VAL A 264 9.36 -5.54 2.86
CA VAL A 264 9.58 -4.44 1.92
C VAL A 264 10.05 -3.19 2.66
N LEU A 265 9.46 -2.90 3.83
CA LEU A 265 9.84 -1.77 4.69
C LEU A 265 11.28 -1.92 5.23
N PHE A 266 11.73 -3.14 5.47
CA PHE A 266 13.09 -3.45 5.88
C PHE A 266 14.06 -3.71 4.72
N GLY A 267 13.64 -3.39 3.49
CA GLY A 267 14.51 -3.34 2.33
C GLY A 267 14.91 -4.69 1.73
N ASN A 268 14.17 -5.76 2.03
CA ASN A 268 14.34 -7.03 1.32
C ASN A 268 13.94 -6.82 -0.14
N LYS A 269 14.89 -6.95 -1.08
CA LYS A 269 14.63 -6.82 -2.53
C LYS A 269 14.31 -8.13 -3.24
N SER A 270 14.37 -9.25 -2.52
CA SER A 270 14.08 -10.58 -3.04
C SER A 270 12.67 -11.05 -2.65
N TYR A 271 11.78 -10.13 -2.25
CA TYR A 271 10.42 -10.46 -1.84
C TYR A 271 9.62 -11.17 -2.96
N GLY A 272 8.63 -11.96 -2.53
CA GLY A 272 7.78 -12.79 -3.40
C GLY A 272 6.29 -12.48 -3.25
N SER A 273 5.45 -13.43 -3.66
CA SER A 273 3.99 -13.38 -3.48
C SER A 273 3.48 -13.23 -2.04
N PRO A 274 4.21 -13.60 -0.96
CA PRO A 274 3.74 -13.37 0.41
C PRO A 274 3.45 -11.90 0.77
N VAL A 275 3.96 -10.92 0.02
CA VAL A 275 3.61 -9.50 0.22
C VAL A 275 2.13 -9.23 -0.09
N ASP A 276 1.57 -9.94 -1.07
CA ASP A 276 0.15 -9.83 -1.44
C ASP A 276 -0.73 -10.47 -0.36
N MET A 277 -0.26 -11.57 0.24
CA MET A 277 -0.97 -12.26 1.33
C MET A 277 -1.02 -11.41 2.60
N TRP A 278 0.05 -10.66 2.90
CA TRP A 278 0.03 -9.67 3.98
C TRP A 278 -0.99 -8.57 3.72
N GLY A 279 -0.99 -8.00 2.51
CA GLY A 279 -1.97 -6.97 2.13
C GLY A 279 -3.41 -7.49 2.24
N ALA A 280 -3.66 -8.72 1.81
CA ALA A 280 -4.95 -9.39 1.96
C ALA A 280 -5.34 -9.57 3.43
N GLY A 281 -4.41 -10.02 4.29
CA GLY A 281 -4.66 -10.18 5.73
C GLY A 281 -4.96 -8.86 6.44
N ALA A 282 -4.21 -7.80 6.14
CA ALA A 282 -4.45 -6.47 6.69
C ALA A 282 -5.81 -5.90 6.25
N MET A 283 -6.18 -6.10 4.99
CA MET A 283 -7.48 -5.72 4.44
C MET A 283 -8.62 -6.56 5.04
N LEU A 284 -8.41 -7.85 5.30
CA LEU A 284 -9.40 -8.72 5.96
C LEU A 284 -9.70 -8.23 7.37
N ALA A 285 -8.65 -7.93 8.14
CA ALA A 285 -8.79 -7.39 9.48
C ALA A 285 -9.56 -6.06 9.53
N GLU A 286 -9.39 -5.21 8.51
CA GLU A 286 -10.17 -3.98 8.35
C GLU A 286 -11.65 -4.28 8.07
N CYS A 287 -11.94 -5.21 7.16
CA CYS A 287 -13.31 -5.58 6.78
C CYS A 287 -14.09 -6.24 7.93
N CYS A 288 -13.42 -7.03 8.77
CA CYS A 288 -14.06 -7.72 9.90
C CYS A 288 -14.44 -6.81 11.07
N ARG A 289 -13.98 -5.55 11.09
CA ARG A 289 -14.32 -4.60 12.17
C ARG A 289 -15.70 -4.01 11.96
N ARG A 290 -16.46 -3.85 13.06
CA ARG A 290 -17.76 -3.15 13.06
C ARG A 290 -17.69 -1.72 12.50
N SER A 291 -16.56 -1.05 12.75
CA SER A 291 -16.21 0.22 12.15
C SER A 291 -14.92 0.00 11.34
N PRO A 292 -15.00 -0.07 10.00
CA PRO A 292 -13.84 -0.31 9.16
C PRO A 292 -12.75 0.72 9.45
N LYS A 293 -11.58 0.21 9.83
CA LYS A 293 -10.36 0.99 9.99
C LYS A 293 -9.18 0.11 9.62
N PRO A 294 -8.20 0.62 8.86
CA PRO A 294 -6.99 -0.12 8.55
C PRO A 294 -6.35 -0.74 9.79
N LEU A 295 -5.81 -1.95 9.64
CA LEU A 295 -5.15 -2.67 10.74
C LEU A 295 -3.90 -1.92 11.23
N PHE A 296 -3.17 -1.33 10.31
CA PHE A 296 -1.98 -0.52 10.55
C PHE A 296 -2.24 0.92 10.12
N GLU A 297 -1.66 1.88 10.82
CA GLU A 297 -1.83 3.30 10.55
C GLU A 297 -0.62 3.82 9.76
N SER A 298 -0.88 4.39 8.58
CA SER A 298 0.08 5.19 7.81
C SER A 298 -0.33 6.66 7.86
N ARG A 299 0.54 7.56 8.35
CA ARG A 299 0.23 9.00 8.37
C ARG A 299 0.16 9.59 6.95
N PRO A 300 -0.67 10.63 6.69
CA PRO A 300 -0.81 11.23 5.36
C PRO A 300 0.51 11.79 4.78
N VAL A 301 0.61 11.78 3.45
CA VAL A 301 1.81 12.09 2.63
C VAL A 301 2.41 13.48 2.86
N HIS A 302 1.64 14.43 3.41
CA HIS A 302 2.14 15.77 3.73
C HIS A 302 2.83 15.88 5.09
N GLU A 303 2.90 14.78 5.86
CA GLU A 303 3.75 14.68 7.03
C GLU A 303 4.88 13.67 6.77
N ASP A 304 6.10 14.20 6.73
CA ASP A 304 7.34 13.46 6.72
C ASP A 304 7.34 12.17 7.56
N GLY A 305 7.73 11.01 6.98
CA GLY A 305 7.95 9.78 7.79
C GLY A 305 7.03 8.58 7.56
N ASN A 306 6.26 8.53 6.46
CA ASN A 306 5.20 7.53 6.23
C ASN A 306 5.60 6.06 6.54
N GLN A 307 6.74 5.59 6.05
CA GLN A 307 7.16 4.19 6.23
C GLN A 307 7.56 3.86 7.69
N LEU A 308 8.20 4.80 8.41
CA LEU A 308 8.62 4.58 9.80
C LEU A 308 7.42 4.60 10.75
N GLY A 309 6.45 5.49 10.48
CA GLY A 309 5.17 5.50 11.17
C GLY A 309 4.43 4.18 11.01
N LEU A 310 4.43 3.64 9.78
CA LEU A 310 3.86 2.33 9.50
C LEU A 310 4.60 1.20 10.24
N ILE A 311 5.94 1.16 10.22
CA ILE A 311 6.74 0.19 10.99
C ILE A 311 6.36 0.22 12.47
N LEU A 312 6.31 1.41 13.07
CA LEU A 312 5.92 1.58 14.47
C LEU A 312 4.48 1.15 14.72
N SER A 313 3.57 1.39 13.78
CA SER A 313 2.19 0.92 13.88
C SER A 313 2.14 -0.61 13.87
N ILE A 314 2.87 -1.26 12.97
CA ILE A 314 2.96 -2.72 12.91
C ILE A 314 3.46 -3.27 14.25
N PHE A 315 4.56 -2.75 14.78
CA PHE A 315 5.12 -3.23 16.06
C PHE A 315 4.18 -3.01 17.24
N LYS A 316 3.47 -1.88 17.30
CA LYS A 316 2.46 -1.63 18.35
C LYS A 316 1.25 -2.56 18.25
N THR A 317 0.92 -3.01 17.04
CA THR A 317 -0.25 -3.83 16.78
C THR A 317 0.03 -5.30 17.05
N ILE A 318 1.12 -5.87 16.51
CA ILE A 318 1.41 -7.32 16.60
C ILE A 318 2.68 -7.68 17.41
N GLY A 319 3.38 -6.68 17.96
CA GLY A 319 4.64 -6.85 18.69
C GLY A 319 5.88 -6.63 17.82
N SER A 320 7.03 -6.40 18.44
CA SER A 320 8.31 -6.30 17.72
C SER A 320 8.79 -7.70 17.27
N PRO A 321 9.38 -7.83 16.06
CA PRO A 321 9.93 -9.09 15.60
C PRO A 321 11.16 -9.48 16.41
N THR A 322 11.37 -10.78 16.56
CA THR A 322 12.56 -11.38 17.17
C THR A 322 13.25 -12.27 16.13
N SER A 323 14.46 -12.73 16.42
CA SER A 323 15.14 -13.71 15.57
C SER A 323 14.39 -15.04 15.46
N GLU A 324 13.50 -15.34 16.40
CA GLU A 324 12.64 -16.53 16.38
C GLU A 324 11.37 -16.30 15.55
N SER A 325 10.73 -15.13 15.68
CA SER A 325 9.49 -14.82 14.94
C SER A 325 9.72 -14.35 13.51
N TRP A 326 10.93 -13.91 13.18
CA TRP A 326 11.33 -13.53 11.82
C TRP A 326 12.78 -13.90 11.49
N PRO A 327 13.12 -15.20 11.41
CA PRO A 327 14.50 -15.66 11.20
C PRO A 327 15.15 -15.08 9.93
N GLU A 328 14.38 -14.91 8.85
CA GLU A 328 14.86 -14.45 7.56
C GLU A 328 15.37 -13.00 7.61
N ALA A 329 14.83 -12.18 8.53
CA ALA A 329 15.23 -10.79 8.68
C ALA A 329 16.64 -10.60 9.23
N ALA A 330 17.27 -11.65 9.76
CA ALA A 330 18.69 -11.64 10.13
C ALA A 330 19.61 -11.37 8.93
N SER A 331 19.14 -11.71 7.73
CA SER A 331 19.88 -11.49 6.47
C SER A 331 19.62 -10.13 5.84
N PHE A 332 18.69 -9.34 6.40
CA PHE A 332 18.39 -8.02 5.86
C PHE A 332 19.54 -7.05 6.17
N ARG A 333 19.65 -6.01 5.35
CA ARG A 333 20.67 -4.97 5.52
C ARG A 333 20.63 -4.37 6.93
N THR A 334 19.42 -4.19 7.46
CA THR A 334 19.16 -3.69 8.81
C THR A 334 18.18 -4.62 9.51
N PRO A 335 18.67 -5.62 10.26
CA PRO A 335 17.81 -6.53 11.00
C PRO A 335 16.96 -5.76 12.04
N PRO A 336 15.66 -6.04 12.16
CA PRO A 336 14.75 -5.31 13.04
C PRO A 336 14.78 -5.78 14.50
N PHE A 337 15.88 -6.37 14.98
CA PHE A 337 15.91 -7.05 16.29
C PHE A 337 16.43 -6.16 17.43
N ASP A 338 17.37 -5.25 17.16
CA ASP A 338 18.02 -4.42 18.19
C ASP A 338 17.32 -3.07 18.40
N ILE A 339 15.98 -3.08 18.38
CA ILE A 339 15.19 -1.85 18.51
C ILE A 339 15.10 -1.48 19.99
N TYR A 340 15.58 -0.28 20.34
CA TYR A 340 15.54 0.26 21.72
C TYR A 340 14.15 0.24 22.38
N ARG A 341 13.08 0.21 21.59
CA ARG A 341 11.71 0.07 22.06
C ARG A 341 11.11 -1.22 21.49
N SER A 342 11.18 -2.29 22.28
CA SER A 342 10.45 -3.52 22.01
C SER A 342 8.98 -3.36 22.41
N PHE A 343 8.08 -3.94 21.62
CA PHE A 343 6.66 -4.05 21.92
C PHE A 343 6.33 -5.53 22.12
N ASP A 344 5.66 -5.85 23.23
CA ASP A 344 5.25 -7.23 23.50
C ASP A 344 4.25 -7.74 22.45
N HIS A 345 4.32 -9.03 22.16
CA HIS A 345 3.35 -9.68 21.28
C HIS A 345 1.94 -9.54 21.84
N ARG A 346 1.02 -9.08 20.99
CA ARG A 346 -0.39 -8.92 21.36
C ARG A 346 -1.21 -10.03 20.71
N PRO A 347 -1.94 -10.83 21.49
CA PRO A 347 -2.76 -11.89 20.92
C PRO A 347 -3.93 -11.31 20.11
N TRP A 348 -4.38 -12.05 19.09
CA TRP A 348 -5.37 -11.56 18.12
C TRP A 348 -6.75 -11.29 18.69
N ASP A 349 -7.11 -11.90 19.82
CA ASP A 349 -8.31 -11.56 20.59
C ASP A 349 -8.24 -10.16 21.23
N VAL A 350 -7.04 -9.66 21.52
CA VAL A 350 -6.82 -8.29 21.99
C VAL A 350 -6.73 -7.30 20.82
N VAL A 351 -6.18 -7.72 19.68
CA VAL A 351 -6.07 -6.87 18.48
C VAL A 351 -7.41 -6.69 17.76
N LEU A 352 -8.24 -7.74 17.76
CA LEU A 352 -9.54 -7.81 17.10
C LEU A 352 -10.62 -8.38 18.03
N PRO A 353 -10.98 -7.67 19.12
CA PRO A 353 -11.83 -8.20 20.19
C PRO A 353 -13.27 -8.56 19.77
N ASP A 354 -13.83 -7.82 18.81
CA ASP A 354 -15.20 -8.01 18.32
C ASP A 354 -15.29 -8.90 17.06
N VAL A 355 -14.19 -9.56 16.67
CA VAL A 355 -14.11 -10.37 15.44
C VAL A 355 -14.26 -11.86 15.78
N ALA A 356 -14.99 -12.61 14.95
CA ALA A 356 -15.18 -14.05 15.12
C ALA A 356 -13.81 -14.79 15.18
N PRO A 357 -13.65 -15.82 16.03
CA PRO A 357 -12.39 -16.57 16.16
C PRO A 357 -11.84 -17.08 14.83
N GLU A 358 -12.71 -17.52 13.94
CA GLU A 358 -12.36 -18.09 12.63
C GLU A 358 -11.76 -17.03 11.69
N TRP A 359 -12.30 -15.81 11.71
CA TRP A 359 -11.72 -14.66 10.99
C TRP A 359 -10.38 -14.23 11.61
N ARG A 360 -10.29 -14.22 12.95
CA ARG A 360 -9.04 -13.91 13.66
C ARG A 360 -7.92 -14.89 13.33
N ASP A 361 -8.23 -16.18 13.29
CA ASP A 361 -7.26 -17.20 12.93
C ASP A 361 -6.77 -16.99 11.49
N LEU A 362 -7.67 -16.78 10.53
CA LEU A 362 -7.27 -16.50 9.15
C LEU A 362 -6.40 -15.24 9.02
N VAL A 363 -6.75 -14.15 9.72
CA VAL A 363 -5.89 -12.95 9.79
C VAL A 363 -4.52 -13.29 10.38
N ALA A 364 -4.46 -14.08 11.45
CA ALA A 364 -3.21 -14.50 12.08
C ALA A 364 -2.30 -15.31 11.16
N GLN A 365 -2.87 -16.11 10.26
CA GLN A 365 -2.12 -16.91 9.29
C GLN A 365 -1.59 -16.07 8.11
N LEU A 366 -2.24 -14.95 7.81
CA LEU A 366 -1.85 -14.02 6.74
C LEU A 366 -0.90 -12.92 7.20
N VAL A 367 -1.09 -12.42 8.43
CA VAL A 367 -0.35 -11.28 8.99
C VAL A 367 0.73 -11.79 9.95
N ARG A 368 1.81 -12.32 9.36
CA ARG A 368 2.98 -12.87 10.05
C ARG A 368 4.27 -12.23 9.55
N TYR A 369 5.31 -12.19 10.38
CA TYR A 369 6.61 -11.68 9.94
C TYR A 369 7.35 -12.65 9.03
N ASP A 370 7.42 -13.92 9.44
CA ASP A 370 8.09 -14.99 8.71
C ASP A 370 7.50 -15.21 7.30
N SER A 371 8.26 -15.95 6.49
CA SER A 371 7.79 -16.39 5.16
C SER A 371 6.70 -17.47 5.21
N GLY A 372 6.33 -17.95 6.41
CA GLY A 372 5.32 -18.98 6.65
C GLY A 372 3.88 -18.47 6.58
N ARG A 373 3.63 -17.33 5.94
CA ARG A 373 2.26 -16.83 5.66
C ARG A 373 1.51 -17.84 4.81
N ALA A 374 0.25 -18.08 5.15
CA ALA A 374 -0.61 -18.94 4.35
C ALA A 374 -0.69 -18.42 2.91
N THR A 375 -0.50 -19.33 1.96
CA THR A 375 -0.64 -19.07 0.53
C THR A 375 -2.11 -18.99 0.13
N ALA A 376 -2.39 -18.37 -1.01
CA ALA A 376 -3.76 -18.31 -1.53
C ALA A 376 -4.38 -19.71 -1.78
N GLU A 377 -3.55 -20.71 -2.09
CA GLU A 377 -3.98 -22.10 -2.22
C GLU A 377 -4.35 -22.72 -0.88
N GLU A 378 -3.52 -22.56 0.16
CA GLU A 378 -3.81 -23.08 1.50
C GLU A 378 -5.08 -22.45 2.10
N VAL A 379 -5.27 -21.14 1.91
CA VAL A 379 -6.43 -20.41 2.41
C VAL A 379 -7.75 -20.92 1.81
N SER A 380 -7.73 -21.43 0.58
CA SER A 380 -8.92 -22.00 -0.08
C SER A 380 -9.54 -23.20 0.68
N SER A 381 -8.77 -23.83 1.56
CA SER A 381 -9.21 -24.97 2.39
C SER A 381 -9.84 -24.57 3.72
N TYR A 382 -9.79 -23.28 4.09
CA TYR A 382 -10.30 -22.82 5.39
C TYR A 382 -11.83 -22.90 5.43
N ALA A 383 -12.35 -23.53 6.48
CA ALA A 383 -13.78 -23.78 6.64
C ALA A 383 -14.63 -22.51 6.42
N ILE A 384 -14.21 -21.39 7.01
CA ILE A 384 -14.92 -20.11 6.94
C ILE A 384 -15.17 -19.60 5.50
N LEU A 385 -14.30 -19.95 4.55
CA LEU A 385 -14.44 -19.58 3.13
C LEU A 385 -15.17 -20.62 2.29
N THR A 386 -15.51 -21.78 2.87
CA THR A 386 -16.17 -22.91 2.20
C THR A 386 -17.61 -23.15 2.66
N THR A 387 -17.96 -22.74 3.88
CA THR A 387 -19.25 -23.05 4.53
C THR A 387 -20.47 -22.44 3.84
N GLU A 388 -20.35 -21.29 3.17
CA GLU A 388 -21.53 -20.61 2.59
C GLU A 388 -22.03 -21.19 1.26
N ARG A 389 -21.33 -22.15 0.64
CA ARG A 389 -21.89 -22.86 -0.52
C ARG A 389 -23.02 -23.82 -0.18
N GLN A 390 -23.22 -24.18 1.09
CA GLN A 390 -24.23 -25.16 1.50
C GLN A 390 -25.54 -24.55 2.02
N ALA A 391 -25.60 -23.23 2.25
CA ALA A 391 -26.78 -22.58 2.84
C ALA A 391 -27.71 -21.86 1.84
N GLY A 392 -27.42 -21.91 0.54
CA GLY A 392 -28.24 -21.29 -0.51
C GLY A 392 -28.95 -22.31 -1.40
N CYS A 393 -30.09 -22.81 -0.92
CA CYS A 393 -31.11 -23.48 -1.73
C CYS A 393 -32.36 -22.61 -1.80
#